data_AF-A0A7X8CXK9-F1
#
_entry.id   AF-A0A7X8CXK9-F1
#
_cell.length_a   1.000
_cell.length_b   1.000
_cell.length_c   1.000
_cell.angle_alpha   90.00
_cell.angle_beta   90.00
_cell.angle_gamma   90.00
#
_symmetry.space_group_name_H-M   'P 1'
#
loop_
_entity.id
_entity.type
_entity.pdbx_description
1 polymer ?
#
loop_
_entity_poly.entity_id
_entity_poly.type
_entity_poly.pdbx_seq_one_letter_code
_entity_poly.pdbx_strand_id
1 'polypeptide(L)'
;MSKVSIPGIALAVVLLSSCSITTLGTRVTDSFLSEEDPELVGQSLPLLLKASEILADSKPTDIDLAVTASSLAVMYAMGFVSADAAGIPAEEVDARMEANLRAKRLLQRAFRRSSAALEQRRKGSLAALAAGDATPLDKLKAKDVPLLYWTSASALGAIFLDPFDPSASKHLATAVALLERALELDPDWNYGALQELVISLAPSLPRELGGGEERAEEAYRRALEASEGLRASPYVSYASSVCIARQDYKAFKTALETALAVDVDADPSGRLANIIAQRNARRLLAQAPDIFLVLE
;
A
#
# COMPACT_ATOMS: atom_id res chain seq x y z
N MET A 1 -37.59 -9.12 -54.50
CA MET A 1 -36.18 -9.53 -54.24
C MET A 1 -35.50 -8.40 -53.48
N SER A 2 -35.30 -8.64 -52.19
CA SER A 2 -34.99 -7.65 -51.15
C SER A 2 -33.53 -7.15 -51.23
N LYS A 3 -33.35 -5.83 -51.27
CA LYS A 3 -32.07 -5.15 -51.08
C LYS A 3 -31.72 -5.20 -49.59
N VAL A 4 -30.68 -5.94 -49.23
CA VAL A 4 -30.07 -5.84 -47.90
C VAL A 4 -28.91 -4.85 -48.00
N SER A 5 -29.14 -3.66 -47.45
CA SER A 5 -28.11 -2.66 -47.19
C SER A 5 -27.25 -3.12 -46.03
N ILE A 6 -25.94 -3.22 -46.25
CA ILE A 6 -24.92 -3.38 -45.21
C ILE A 6 -24.92 -2.10 -44.38
N PRO A 7 -25.27 -2.11 -43.07
CA PRO A 7 -25.09 -0.93 -42.25
C PRO A 7 -23.61 -0.80 -41.95
N GLY A 8 -23.06 0.35 -42.35
CA GLY A 8 -21.67 0.71 -42.15
C GLY A 8 -21.26 0.54 -40.70
N ILE A 9 -20.19 -0.23 -40.51
CA ILE A 9 -19.30 -0.10 -39.36
C ILE A 9 -18.69 1.30 -39.49
N ALA A 10 -19.43 2.29 -38.98
CA ALA A 10 -18.91 3.62 -38.77
C ALA A 10 -17.84 3.49 -37.69
N LEU A 11 -16.61 3.52 -38.19
CA LEU A 11 -15.36 3.82 -37.52
C LEU A 11 -15.55 4.98 -36.52
N ALA A 12 -16.04 4.67 -35.32
CA ALA A 12 -16.00 5.58 -34.19
C ALA A 12 -14.63 5.48 -33.53
N VAL A 13 -13.60 5.92 -34.27
CA VAL A 13 -12.34 6.37 -33.66
C VAL A 13 -12.69 7.64 -32.90
N VAL A 14 -13.23 7.47 -31.69
CA VAL A 14 -13.36 8.56 -30.73
C VAL A 14 -11.97 8.81 -30.19
N LEU A 15 -11.41 9.93 -30.63
CA LEU A 15 -10.23 10.58 -30.07
C LEU A 15 -10.45 10.75 -28.56
N LEU A 16 -9.96 9.79 -27.76
CA LEU A 16 -9.89 9.91 -26.31
C LEU A 16 -8.82 10.96 -25.97
N SER A 17 -9.26 12.20 -25.88
CA SER A 17 -8.56 13.30 -25.23
C SER A 17 -8.04 12.84 -23.86
N SER A 18 -6.73 12.98 -23.66
CA SER A 18 -5.94 12.43 -22.55
C SER A 18 -6.43 12.77 -21.13
N CYS A 19 -7.36 13.72 -20.97
CA CYS A 19 -7.98 14.04 -19.67
C CYS A 19 -9.09 13.08 -19.27
N SER A 20 -9.80 12.43 -20.21
CA SER A 20 -10.93 11.55 -19.85
C SER A 20 -10.47 10.23 -19.25
N ILE A 21 -9.31 9.70 -19.69
CA ILE A 21 -8.74 8.44 -19.20
C ILE A 21 -8.22 8.58 -17.77
N THR A 22 -7.64 9.74 -17.42
CA THR A 22 -7.16 9.99 -16.05
C THR A 22 -8.33 10.15 -15.07
N THR A 23 -9.39 10.89 -15.43
CA THR A 23 -10.63 10.92 -14.62
C THR A 23 -11.38 9.60 -14.58
N LEU A 24 -11.26 8.76 -15.61
CA LEU A 24 -11.82 7.41 -15.57
C LEU A 24 -11.02 6.52 -14.62
N GLY A 25 -9.68 6.62 -14.61
CA GLY A 25 -8.82 5.91 -13.66
C GLY A 25 -9.10 6.26 -12.20
N THR A 26 -9.32 7.54 -11.88
CA THR A 26 -9.68 7.97 -10.52
C THR A 26 -11.06 7.45 -10.13
N ARG A 27 -12.08 7.61 -10.98
CA ARG A 27 -13.45 7.13 -10.70
C ARG A 27 -13.55 5.61 -10.58
N VAL A 28 -12.77 4.88 -11.37
CA VAL A 28 -12.66 3.43 -11.27
C VAL A 28 -12.06 3.06 -9.92
N THR A 29 -10.98 3.72 -9.50
CA THR A 29 -10.35 3.48 -8.19
C THR A 29 -11.31 3.80 -7.04
N ASP A 30 -12.02 4.93 -7.10
CA ASP A 30 -13.01 5.32 -6.08
C ASP A 30 -14.14 4.27 -5.96
N SER A 31 -14.63 3.77 -7.11
CA SER A 31 -15.64 2.71 -7.15
C SER A 31 -15.15 1.45 -6.43
N PHE A 32 -13.89 1.04 -6.66
CA PHE A 32 -13.30 -0.11 -5.98
C PHE A 32 -13.12 0.13 -4.49
N LEU A 33 -12.67 1.31 -4.07
CA LEU A 33 -12.45 1.63 -2.66
C LEU A 33 -13.76 1.65 -1.85
N SER A 34 -14.86 2.03 -2.50
CA SER A 34 -16.21 2.02 -1.91
C SER A 34 -16.93 0.68 -1.99
N GLU A 35 -16.32 -0.36 -2.56
CA GLU A 35 -16.94 -1.66 -2.72
C GLU A 35 -17.12 -2.37 -1.36
N GLU A 36 -18.26 -3.04 -1.20
CA GLU A 36 -18.61 -3.81 0.00
C GLU A 36 -18.23 -5.29 -0.10
N ASP A 37 -18.00 -5.78 -1.32
CA ASP A 37 -17.58 -7.15 -1.64
C ASP A 37 -16.07 -7.20 -1.99
N PRO A 38 -15.18 -7.55 -1.03
CA PRO A 38 -13.75 -7.68 -1.31
C PRO A 38 -13.44 -8.77 -2.33
N GLU A 39 -14.23 -9.84 -2.41
CA GLU A 39 -14.02 -10.92 -3.37
C GLU A 39 -14.20 -10.43 -4.80
N LEU A 40 -15.23 -9.62 -5.06
CA LEU A 40 -15.45 -8.97 -6.36
C LEU A 40 -14.25 -8.10 -6.76
N VAL A 41 -13.72 -7.30 -5.81
CA VAL A 41 -12.53 -6.47 -6.06
C VAL A 41 -11.30 -7.33 -6.31
N GLY A 42 -11.06 -8.34 -5.48
CA GLY A 42 -9.91 -9.23 -5.57
C GLY A 42 -9.84 -9.99 -6.89
N GLN A 43 -10.99 -10.36 -7.45
CA GLN A 43 -11.10 -10.99 -8.76
C GLN A 43 -10.95 -10.01 -9.93
N SER A 44 -11.27 -8.73 -9.72
CA SER A 44 -11.26 -7.69 -10.76
C SER A 44 -9.91 -6.96 -10.88
N LEU A 45 -9.21 -6.76 -9.75
CA LEU A 45 -7.95 -6.04 -9.68
C LEU A 45 -6.84 -6.58 -10.60
N PRO A 46 -6.67 -7.91 -10.82
CA PRO A 46 -5.63 -8.42 -11.72
C PRO A 46 -5.74 -7.85 -13.15
N LEU A 47 -6.98 -7.76 -13.68
CA LEU A 47 -7.21 -7.22 -15.01
C LEU A 47 -6.96 -5.71 -15.04
N LEU A 48 -7.48 -4.97 -14.06
CA LEU A 48 -7.28 -3.52 -13.95
C LEU A 48 -5.79 -3.16 -13.82
N LEU A 49 -5.07 -3.93 -13.01
CA LEU A 49 -3.63 -3.81 -12.86
C LEU A 49 -2.96 -4.01 -14.21
N LYS A 50 -3.22 -5.12 -14.92
CA LYS A 50 -2.64 -5.37 -16.25
C LYS A 50 -2.96 -4.27 -17.26
N ALA A 51 -4.19 -3.78 -17.30
CA ALA A 51 -4.58 -2.68 -18.17
C ALA A 51 -3.81 -1.39 -17.84
N SER A 52 -3.69 -1.05 -16.55
CA SER A 52 -2.95 0.12 -16.09
C SER A 52 -1.45 0.01 -16.40
N GLU A 53 -0.87 -1.19 -16.29
CA GLU A 53 0.51 -1.43 -16.71
C GLU A 53 0.70 -1.18 -18.21
N ILE A 54 -0.19 -1.69 -19.06
CA ILE A 54 -0.13 -1.48 -20.51
C ILE A 54 -0.22 0.02 -20.84
N LEU A 55 -1.11 0.75 -20.15
CA LEU A 55 -1.24 2.19 -20.34
C LEU A 55 0.03 2.94 -19.90
N ALA A 56 0.59 2.61 -18.74
CA ALA A 56 1.85 3.19 -18.26
C ALA A 56 3.02 2.90 -19.22
N ASP A 57 3.11 1.67 -19.72
CA ASP A 57 4.17 1.25 -20.65
C ASP A 57 4.00 1.94 -22.03
N SER A 58 2.78 2.32 -22.42
CA SER A 58 2.50 3.10 -23.64
C SER A 58 2.91 4.57 -23.55
N LYS A 59 3.01 5.11 -22.32
CA LYS A 59 3.40 6.50 -22.03
C LYS A 59 4.44 6.51 -20.90
N PRO A 60 5.67 6.01 -21.13
CA PRO A 60 6.65 5.77 -20.08
C PRO A 60 7.15 7.05 -19.37
N THR A 61 6.88 8.23 -19.93
CA THR A 61 7.18 9.53 -19.31
C THR A 61 6.05 10.10 -18.46
N ASP A 62 4.89 9.44 -18.43
CA ASP A 62 3.72 9.85 -17.66
C ASP A 62 3.82 9.28 -16.25
N ILE A 63 4.17 10.16 -15.31
CA ILE A 63 4.42 9.80 -13.92
C ILE A 63 3.12 9.38 -13.22
N ASP A 64 1.98 9.96 -13.58
CA ASP A 64 0.72 9.67 -12.89
C ASP A 64 0.20 8.28 -13.29
N LEU A 65 0.39 7.87 -14.54
CA LEU A 65 0.15 6.50 -14.97
C LEU A 65 1.08 5.50 -14.29
N ALA A 66 2.37 5.85 -14.13
CA ALA A 66 3.32 5.01 -13.41
C ALA A 66 2.91 4.83 -11.94
N VAL A 67 2.52 5.92 -11.26
CA VAL A 67 2.02 5.90 -9.87
C VAL A 67 0.75 5.06 -9.77
N THR A 68 -0.21 5.22 -10.68
CA THR A 68 -1.47 4.45 -10.69
C THR A 68 -1.22 2.96 -10.85
N ALA A 69 -0.36 2.56 -11.79
CA ALA A 69 -0.04 1.14 -11.98
C ALA A 69 0.72 0.56 -10.77
N SER A 70 1.59 1.33 -10.14
CA SER A 70 2.29 0.92 -8.92
C SER A 70 1.36 0.83 -7.71
N SER A 71 0.43 1.77 -7.52
CA SER A 71 -0.53 1.73 -6.40
C SER A 71 -1.42 0.50 -6.48
N LEU A 72 -1.98 0.21 -7.66
CA LEU A 72 -2.79 -1.00 -7.89
C LEU A 72 -2.00 -2.28 -7.61
N ALA A 73 -0.71 -2.31 -7.98
CA ALA A 73 0.15 -3.45 -7.70
C ALA A 73 0.40 -3.64 -6.19
N VAL A 74 0.64 -2.55 -5.45
CA VAL A 74 0.81 -2.60 -3.99
C VAL A 74 -0.49 -3.00 -3.30
N MET A 75 -1.61 -2.38 -3.66
CA MET A 75 -2.94 -2.69 -3.11
C MET A 75 -3.30 -4.16 -3.34
N TYR A 76 -3.10 -4.67 -4.56
CA TYR A 76 -3.35 -6.08 -4.86
C TYR A 76 -2.41 -7.02 -4.10
N ALA A 77 -1.11 -6.68 -4.04
CA ALA A 77 -0.12 -7.51 -3.36
C ALA A 77 -0.38 -7.60 -1.85
N MET A 78 -0.68 -6.48 -1.19
CA MET A 78 -0.86 -6.43 0.27
C MET A 78 -2.28 -6.82 0.68
N GLY A 79 -3.30 -6.29 0.01
CA GLY A 79 -4.70 -6.45 0.40
C GLY A 79 -5.31 -7.80 0.03
N PHE A 80 -4.73 -8.52 -0.94
CA PHE A 80 -5.25 -9.80 -1.40
C PHE A 80 -4.19 -10.88 -1.35
N VAL A 81 -3.05 -10.74 -2.04
CA VAL A 81 -2.08 -11.84 -2.11
C VAL A 81 -1.44 -12.16 -0.75
N SER A 82 -0.92 -11.14 -0.05
CA SER A 82 -0.30 -11.32 1.27
C SER A 82 -1.36 -11.53 2.36
N ALA A 83 -2.49 -10.83 2.30
CA ALA A 83 -3.59 -11.03 3.24
C ALA A 83 -4.12 -12.47 3.22
N ASP A 84 -4.35 -13.03 2.02
CA ASP A 84 -4.77 -14.43 1.84
C ASP A 84 -3.69 -15.41 2.32
N ALA A 85 -2.41 -15.12 2.00
CA ALA A 85 -1.27 -15.92 2.46
C ALA A 85 -1.24 -16.05 3.99
N ALA A 86 -1.65 -15.00 4.68
CA ALA A 86 -1.61 -14.95 6.13
C ALA A 86 -2.77 -15.74 6.79
N GLY A 87 -3.77 -16.16 5.98
CA GLY A 87 -4.82 -17.11 6.37
C GLY A 87 -4.48 -18.59 6.09
N ILE A 88 -3.34 -18.88 5.45
CA ILE A 88 -2.85 -20.25 5.26
C ILE A 88 -2.43 -20.84 6.62
N PRO A 89 -2.79 -22.09 6.94
CA PRO A 89 -2.40 -22.75 8.19
C PRO A 89 -0.89 -22.69 8.45
N ALA A 90 -0.49 -22.62 9.72
CA ALA A 90 0.90 -22.37 10.10
C ALA A 90 1.85 -23.51 9.69
N GLU A 91 1.31 -24.74 9.64
CA GLU A 91 1.95 -25.96 9.19
C GLU A 91 2.21 -26.02 7.68
N GLU A 92 1.46 -25.26 6.87
CA GLU A 92 1.62 -25.19 5.42
C GLU A 92 2.67 -24.13 5.03
N VAL A 93 3.88 -24.30 5.55
CA VAL A 93 4.99 -23.34 5.43
C VAL A 93 5.30 -23.02 3.95
N ASP A 94 5.40 -24.04 3.10
CA ASP A 94 5.75 -23.88 1.68
C ASP A 94 4.71 -23.04 0.93
N ALA A 95 3.42 -23.31 1.16
CA ALA A 95 2.33 -22.57 0.51
C ALA A 95 2.32 -21.09 0.93
N ARG A 96 2.52 -20.82 2.23
CA ARG A 96 2.64 -19.44 2.75
C ARG A 96 3.86 -18.73 2.18
N MET A 97 5.00 -19.41 2.11
CA MET A 97 6.22 -18.86 1.51
C MET A 97 6.02 -18.54 0.03
N GLU A 98 5.41 -19.44 -0.75
CA GLU A 98 5.12 -19.21 -2.17
C GLU A 98 4.22 -18.00 -2.39
N ALA A 99 3.15 -17.88 -1.60
CA ALA A 99 2.22 -16.76 -1.67
C ALA A 99 2.91 -15.42 -1.32
N ASN A 100 3.74 -15.39 -0.26
CA ASN A 100 4.53 -14.21 0.09
C ASN A 100 5.57 -13.86 -0.98
N LEU A 101 6.22 -14.85 -1.61
CA LEU A 101 7.12 -14.61 -2.74
C LEU A 101 6.38 -14.02 -3.94
N ARG A 102 5.14 -14.45 -4.20
CA ARG A 102 4.29 -13.84 -5.24
C ARG A 102 3.99 -12.37 -4.91
N ALA A 103 3.57 -12.06 -3.69
CA ALA A 103 3.33 -10.68 -3.25
C ALA A 103 4.61 -9.82 -3.35
N LYS A 104 5.76 -10.35 -2.90
CA LYS A 104 7.06 -9.67 -3.02
C LYS A 104 7.40 -9.32 -4.47
N ARG A 105 7.21 -10.24 -5.42
CA ARG A 105 7.48 -9.99 -6.84
C ARG A 105 6.59 -8.87 -7.42
N LEU A 106 5.33 -8.79 -6.98
CA LEU A 106 4.41 -7.71 -7.36
C LEU A 106 4.89 -6.36 -6.82
N LEU A 107 5.34 -6.32 -5.56
CA LEU A 107 5.88 -5.12 -4.91
C LEU A 107 7.20 -4.66 -5.54
N GLN A 108 8.12 -5.59 -5.84
CA GLN A 108 9.35 -5.27 -6.58
C GLN A 108 9.06 -4.72 -7.97
N ARG A 109 8.01 -5.23 -8.65
CA ARG A 109 7.55 -4.69 -9.93
C ARG A 109 6.98 -3.27 -9.78
N ALA A 110 6.18 -3.03 -8.75
CA ALA A 110 5.66 -1.70 -8.42
C ALA A 110 6.80 -0.71 -8.13
N PHE A 111 7.78 -1.13 -7.34
CA PHE A 111 8.97 -0.34 -7.01
C PHE A 111 9.78 0.01 -8.26
N ARG A 112 10.04 -0.94 -9.16
CA ARG A 112 10.77 -0.65 -10.41
C ARG A 112 10.10 0.44 -11.23
N ARG A 113 8.77 0.40 -11.34
CA ARG A 113 8.00 1.39 -12.11
C ARG A 113 7.99 2.75 -11.41
N SER A 114 7.69 2.80 -10.11
CA SER A 114 7.58 4.07 -9.38
C SER A 114 8.94 4.73 -9.14
N SER A 115 10.00 3.95 -8.90
CA SER A 115 11.37 4.48 -8.80
C SER A 115 11.86 5.03 -10.15
N ALA A 116 11.52 4.41 -11.28
CA ALA A 116 11.79 4.99 -12.59
C ALA A 116 11.06 6.33 -12.79
N ALA A 117 9.81 6.44 -12.33
CA ALA A 117 9.06 7.69 -12.36
C ALA A 117 9.66 8.77 -11.43
N LEU A 118 10.19 8.38 -10.27
CA LEU A 118 10.95 9.25 -9.38
C LEU A 118 12.22 9.79 -10.05
N GLU A 119 12.98 8.92 -10.71
CA GLU A 119 14.18 9.30 -11.46
C GLU A 119 13.85 10.29 -12.60
N GLN A 120 12.68 10.18 -13.23
CA GLN A 120 12.21 11.16 -14.20
C GLN A 120 11.79 12.49 -13.57
N ARG A 121 11.09 12.45 -12.42
CA ARG A 121 10.68 13.65 -11.67
C ARG A 121 11.89 14.43 -11.17
N ARG A 122 12.92 13.71 -10.71
CA ARG A 122 14.19 14.22 -10.17
C ARG A 122 15.34 13.33 -10.63
N LYS A 123 15.95 13.69 -11.75
CA LYS A 123 17.12 13.00 -12.31
C LYS A 123 18.27 12.95 -11.29
N GLY A 124 18.89 11.79 -11.14
CA GLY A 124 19.95 11.50 -10.19
C GLY A 124 19.48 11.18 -8.78
N SER A 125 18.17 11.21 -8.50
CA SER A 125 17.66 10.99 -7.14
C SER A 125 17.96 9.58 -6.64
N LEU A 126 17.80 8.54 -7.47
CA LEU A 126 18.05 7.17 -7.02
C LEU A 126 19.52 6.93 -6.68
N ALA A 127 20.43 7.46 -7.50
CA ALA A 127 21.87 7.34 -7.28
C ALA A 127 22.32 8.10 -6.02
N ALA A 128 21.81 9.31 -5.82
CA ALA A 128 22.08 10.10 -4.62
C ALA A 128 21.55 9.41 -3.35
N LEU A 129 20.31 8.91 -3.38
CA LEU A 129 19.72 8.20 -2.24
C LEU A 129 20.47 6.91 -1.90
N ALA A 130 20.93 6.16 -2.91
CA ALA A 130 21.78 4.99 -2.70
C ALA A 130 23.14 5.34 -2.05
N ALA A 131 23.62 6.58 -2.25
CA ALA A 131 24.81 7.12 -1.61
C ALA A 131 24.53 7.81 -0.25
N GLY A 132 23.28 7.80 0.23
CA GLY A 132 22.88 8.46 1.48
C GLY A 132 22.63 9.96 1.36
N ASP A 133 22.54 10.51 0.14
CA ASP A 133 22.22 11.91 -0.11
C ASP A 133 20.73 12.10 -0.47
N ALA A 134 19.97 12.69 0.46
CA ALA A 134 18.55 12.99 0.28
C ALA A 134 18.28 14.36 -0.35
N THR A 135 19.29 15.21 -0.57
CA THR A 135 19.15 16.59 -1.09
C THR A 135 18.29 16.70 -2.37
N PRO A 136 18.30 15.74 -3.32
CA PRO A 136 17.42 15.82 -4.49
C PRO A 136 15.92 15.84 -4.14
N LEU A 137 15.53 15.31 -2.99
CA LEU A 137 14.15 15.25 -2.52
C LEU A 137 13.62 16.61 -2.06
N ASP A 138 14.49 17.54 -1.66
CA ASP A 138 14.12 18.90 -1.19
C ASP A 138 13.35 19.70 -2.25
N LYS A 139 13.54 19.37 -3.52
CA LYS A 139 12.86 20.03 -4.64
C LYS A 139 11.46 19.46 -4.90
N LEU A 140 11.11 18.33 -4.30
CA LEU A 140 9.75 17.77 -4.38
C LEU A 140 8.78 18.58 -3.53
N LYS A 141 7.50 18.55 -3.89
CA LYS A 141 6.41 19.32 -3.29
C LYS A 141 5.26 18.39 -2.92
N ALA A 142 4.23 18.89 -2.21
CA ALA A 142 3.06 18.11 -1.80
C ALA A 142 2.43 17.25 -2.93
N LYS A 143 2.37 17.76 -4.17
CA LYS A 143 1.87 16.99 -5.33
C LYS A 143 2.68 15.73 -5.68
N ASP A 144 3.90 15.62 -5.18
CA ASP A 144 4.80 14.48 -5.36
C ASP A 144 4.60 13.40 -4.28
N VAL A 145 3.82 13.68 -3.22
CA VAL A 145 3.59 12.76 -2.10
C VAL A 145 3.07 11.40 -2.54
N PRO A 146 2.11 11.26 -3.48
CA PRO A 146 1.69 9.94 -3.96
C PRO A 146 2.84 9.13 -4.58
N LEU A 147 3.73 9.77 -5.35
CA LEU A 147 4.89 9.10 -5.94
C LEU A 147 5.88 8.64 -4.86
N LEU A 148 6.13 9.48 -3.85
CA LEU A 148 7.00 9.15 -2.72
C LEU A 148 6.43 7.98 -1.90
N TYR A 149 5.15 8.07 -1.52
CA TYR A 149 4.44 7.06 -0.74
C TYR A 149 4.46 5.71 -1.46
N TRP A 150 3.97 5.62 -2.69
CA TRP A 150 3.86 4.34 -3.38
C TRP A 150 5.23 3.74 -3.71
N THR A 151 6.27 4.56 -3.91
CA THR A 151 7.64 4.06 -4.05
C THR A 151 8.18 3.50 -2.73
N SER A 152 7.98 4.21 -1.63
CA SER A 152 8.39 3.74 -0.30
C SER A 152 7.62 2.46 0.09
N ALA A 153 6.29 2.47 0.00
CA ALA A 153 5.43 1.33 0.31
C ALA A 153 5.79 0.08 -0.50
N SER A 154 6.10 0.24 -1.79
CA SER A 154 6.55 -0.88 -2.63
C SER A 154 7.85 -1.52 -2.14
N ALA A 155 8.83 -0.69 -1.75
CA ALA A 155 10.10 -1.20 -1.23
C ALA A 155 9.95 -1.80 0.16
N LEU A 156 9.32 -1.08 1.10
CA LEU A 156 9.12 -1.54 2.47
C LEU A 156 8.28 -2.81 2.53
N GLY A 157 7.19 -2.89 1.76
CA GLY A 157 6.39 -4.11 1.68
C GLY A 157 7.20 -5.30 1.18
N ALA A 158 8.06 -5.12 0.16
CA ALA A 158 8.92 -6.19 -0.32
C ALA A 158 9.95 -6.64 0.73
N ILE A 159 10.46 -5.70 1.54
CA ILE A 159 11.37 -5.98 2.65
C ILE A 159 10.64 -6.72 3.78
N PHE A 160 9.44 -6.29 4.17
CA PHE A 160 8.69 -6.93 5.25
C PHE A 160 8.28 -8.38 4.93
N LEU A 161 8.01 -8.68 3.66
CA LEU A 161 7.69 -10.05 3.24
C LEU A 161 8.92 -10.98 3.20
N ASP A 162 10.13 -10.43 3.05
CA ASP A 162 11.38 -11.20 3.03
C ASP A 162 12.57 -10.33 3.46
N PRO A 163 12.75 -10.10 4.78
CA PRO A 163 13.75 -9.15 5.30
C PRO A 163 15.21 -9.53 4.99
N PHE A 164 15.44 -10.81 4.70
CA PHE A 164 16.76 -11.37 4.47
C PHE A 164 17.15 -11.38 2.98
N ASP A 165 16.25 -11.01 2.07
CA ASP A 165 16.56 -10.90 0.64
C ASP A 165 17.39 -9.63 0.36
N PRO A 166 18.69 -9.76 0.01
CA PRO A 166 19.55 -8.61 -0.24
C PRO A 166 19.07 -7.74 -1.40
N SER A 167 18.29 -8.30 -2.33
CA SER A 167 17.75 -7.57 -3.48
C SER A 167 16.65 -6.57 -3.07
N ALA A 168 15.93 -6.84 -1.98
CA ALA A 168 14.95 -5.94 -1.39
C ALA A 168 15.61 -5.00 -0.39
N SER A 169 16.41 -5.54 0.54
CA SER A 169 16.97 -4.78 1.67
C SER A 169 17.95 -3.68 1.26
N LYS A 170 18.58 -3.77 0.08
CA LYS A 170 19.40 -2.67 -0.48
C LYS A 170 18.62 -1.37 -0.72
N HIS A 171 17.30 -1.42 -0.77
CA HIS A 171 16.44 -0.26 -0.99
C HIS A 171 15.89 0.36 0.30
N LEU A 172 16.25 -0.18 1.48
CA LEU A 172 15.72 0.30 2.76
C LEU A 172 15.99 1.79 2.98
N ALA A 173 17.25 2.23 2.89
CA ALA A 173 17.60 3.64 3.10
C ALA A 173 16.87 4.58 2.12
N THR A 174 16.74 4.17 0.85
CA THR A 174 15.94 4.89 -0.14
C THR A 174 14.48 4.98 0.29
N ALA A 175 13.86 3.88 0.69
CA ALA A 175 12.46 3.85 1.08
C ALA A 175 12.17 4.71 2.31
N VAL A 176 13.06 4.69 3.30
CA VAL A 176 12.98 5.55 4.50
C VAL A 176 13.07 7.02 4.10
N ALA A 177 14.06 7.43 3.32
CA ALA A 177 14.22 8.83 2.91
C ALA A 177 13.01 9.36 2.12
N LEU A 178 12.38 8.51 1.29
CA LEU A 178 11.16 8.88 0.57
C LEU A 178 9.95 9.04 1.51
N LEU A 179 9.83 8.17 2.52
CA LEU A 179 8.80 8.25 3.54
C LEU A 179 8.94 9.52 4.39
N GLU A 180 10.15 9.80 4.88
CA GLU A 180 10.44 11.01 5.66
C GLU A 180 10.12 12.26 4.84
N ARG A 181 10.54 12.32 3.58
CA ARG A 181 10.21 13.45 2.72
C ARG A 181 8.71 13.62 2.52
N ALA A 182 7.98 12.52 2.34
CA ALA A 182 6.53 12.58 2.17
C ALA A 182 5.83 13.10 3.44
N LEU A 183 6.28 12.67 4.63
CA LEU A 183 5.80 13.16 5.93
C LEU A 183 6.05 14.66 6.11
N GLU A 184 7.21 15.18 5.67
CA GLU A 184 7.48 16.62 5.71
C GLU A 184 6.55 17.43 4.81
N LEU A 185 6.14 16.86 3.67
CA LEU A 185 5.37 17.55 2.64
C LEU A 185 3.88 17.58 2.92
N ASP A 186 3.32 16.47 3.41
CA ASP A 186 1.90 16.32 3.72
C ASP A 186 1.71 15.15 4.70
N PRO A 187 1.88 15.39 6.02
CA PRO A 187 1.96 14.31 6.99
C PRO A 187 0.62 13.59 7.26
N ASP A 188 -0.49 14.19 6.84
CA ASP A 188 -1.84 13.67 7.04
C ASP A 188 -2.41 13.07 5.73
N TRP A 189 -1.58 13.04 4.67
CA TRP A 189 -1.96 12.55 3.34
C TRP A 189 -2.65 11.19 3.40
N ASN A 190 -3.76 11.09 2.64
CA ASN A 190 -4.56 9.88 2.52
C ASN A 190 -4.97 9.31 3.88
N TYR A 191 -5.54 10.16 4.75
CA TYR A 191 -6.03 9.79 6.08
C TYR A 191 -4.93 9.23 6.98
N GLY A 192 -3.70 9.74 6.86
CA GLY A 192 -2.57 9.31 7.68
C GLY A 192 -1.86 8.04 7.19
N ALA A 193 -2.04 7.62 5.93
CA ALA A 193 -1.39 6.42 5.40
C ALA A 193 0.15 6.42 5.50
N LEU A 194 0.77 7.61 5.50
CA LEU A 194 2.21 7.77 5.75
C LEU A 194 2.57 7.36 7.18
N GLN A 195 1.76 7.75 8.15
CA GLN A 195 1.94 7.37 9.55
C GLN A 195 1.80 5.86 9.72
N GLU A 196 0.88 5.22 9.02
CA GLU A 196 0.73 3.75 9.07
C GLU A 196 2.00 3.00 8.63
N LEU A 197 2.71 3.51 7.60
CA LEU A 197 4.02 2.97 7.23
C LEU A 197 5.04 3.15 8.36
N VAL A 198 5.02 4.30 9.07
CA VAL A 198 5.89 4.54 10.22
C VAL A 198 5.57 3.58 11.37
N ILE A 199 4.30 3.32 11.68
CA ILE A 199 3.89 2.34 12.72
C ILE A 199 4.53 0.97 12.45
N SER A 200 4.49 0.55 11.18
CA SER A 200 5.02 -0.76 10.78
C SER A 200 6.55 -0.80 10.78
N LEU A 201 7.19 0.29 10.37
CA LEU A 201 8.63 0.37 10.14
C LEU A 201 9.42 0.68 11.42
N ALA A 202 8.99 1.66 12.20
CA ALA A 202 9.79 2.25 13.27
C ALA A 202 10.28 1.22 14.31
N PRO A 203 9.48 0.23 14.76
CA PRO A 203 9.96 -0.78 15.71
C PRO A 203 11.12 -1.63 15.18
N SER A 204 11.25 -1.76 13.86
CA SER A 204 12.30 -2.55 13.21
C SER A 204 13.58 -1.74 12.92
N LEU A 205 13.59 -0.44 13.20
CA LEU A 205 14.73 0.44 12.96
C LEU A 205 15.41 0.86 14.28
N PRO A 206 16.76 1.00 14.28
CA PRO A 206 17.47 1.66 15.37
C PRO A 206 16.98 3.09 15.61
N ARG A 207 17.02 3.56 16.86
CA ARG A 207 16.59 4.93 17.21
C ARG A 207 17.37 5.99 16.43
N GLU A 208 18.65 5.74 16.16
CA GLU A 208 19.55 6.62 15.41
C GLU A 208 19.15 6.76 13.94
N LEU A 209 18.42 5.79 13.39
CA LEU A 209 17.88 5.82 12.03
C LEU A 209 16.41 6.27 12.01
N GLY A 210 15.97 6.94 13.08
CA GLY A 210 14.60 7.39 13.21
C GLY A 210 13.62 6.27 13.49
N GLY A 211 14.05 5.16 14.10
CA GLY A 211 13.18 4.09 14.57
C GLY A 211 12.76 4.22 16.04
N GLY A 212 12.36 3.09 16.61
CA GLY A 212 11.93 2.96 18.00
C GLY A 212 10.41 2.95 18.18
N GLU A 213 9.97 2.30 19.25
CA GLU A 213 8.56 2.12 19.57
C GLU A 213 7.84 3.44 19.89
N GLU A 214 8.51 4.38 20.56
CA GLU A 214 7.97 5.72 20.85
C GLU A 214 7.53 6.44 19.57
N ARG A 215 8.30 6.29 18.49
CA ARG A 215 7.94 6.84 17.18
C ARG A 215 6.74 6.13 16.56
N ALA A 216 6.66 4.81 16.72
CA ALA A 216 5.52 4.04 16.24
C ALA A 216 4.22 4.43 16.95
N GLU A 217 4.27 4.68 18.27
CA GLU A 217 3.13 5.18 19.05
C GLU A 217 2.70 6.58 18.64
N GLU A 218 3.67 7.47 18.45
CA GLU A 218 3.39 8.83 17.98
C GLU A 218 2.72 8.78 16.60
N ALA A 219 3.28 8.00 15.67
CA ALA A 219 2.68 7.79 14.36
C ALA A 219 1.27 7.18 14.46
N TYR A 220 1.05 6.23 15.37
CA TYR A 220 -0.27 5.65 15.61
C TYR A 220 -1.28 6.71 16.05
N ARG A 221 -0.96 7.55 17.04
CA ARG A 221 -1.84 8.65 17.45
C ARG A 221 -2.13 9.60 16.29
N ARG A 222 -1.11 9.98 15.52
CA ARG A 222 -1.27 10.86 14.36
C ARG A 222 -2.12 10.24 13.25
N ALA A 223 -2.00 8.94 13.01
CA ALA A 223 -2.83 8.22 12.04
C ALA A 223 -4.30 8.25 12.46
N LEU A 224 -4.60 8.08 13.74
CA LEU A 224 -5.96 8.17 14.26
C LEU A 224 -6.53 9.58 14.17
N GLU A 225 -5.72 10.61 14.46
CA GLU A 225 -6.11 12.01 14.30
C GLU A 225 -6.40 12.35 12.83
N ALA A 226 -5.51 11.97 11.90
CA ALA A 226 -5.65 12.24 10.47
C ALA A 226 -6.82 11.49 9.82
N SER A 227 -7.23 10.35 10.39
CA SER A 227 -8.37 9.56 9.92
C SER A 227 -9.67 9.82 10.69
N GLU A 228 -9.63 10.67 11.72
CA GLU A 228 -10.75 10.90 12.65
C GLU A 228 -11.30 9.59 13.27
N GLY A 229 -10.45 8.55 13.39
CA GLY A 229 -10.85 7.22 13.86
C GLY A 229 -11.68 6.40 12.86
N LEU A 230 -11.87 6.88 11.62
CA LEU A 230 -12.67 6.23 10.57
C LEU A 230 -11.89 5.14 9.79
N ARG A 231 -10.67 4.84 10.20
CA ARG A 231 -9.81 3.83 9.58
C ARG A 231 -9.46 2.73 10.58
N ALA A 232 -9.69 1.49 10.20
CA ALA A 232 -9.38 0.33 11.03
C ALA A 232 -7.89 -0.07 10.97
N SER A 233 -7.19 0.24 9.89
CA SER A 233 -5.82 -0.20 9.63
C SER A 233 -4.74 0.35 10.60
N PRO A 234 -4.83 1.58 11.15
CA PRO A 234 -3.88 2.04 12.16
C PRO A 234 -3.89 1.16 13.42
N TYR A 235 -5.08 0.75 13.88
CA TYR A 235 -5.23 -0.14 15.04
C TYR A 235 -4.59 -1.52 14.80
N VAL A 236 -4.79 -2.07 13.60
CA VAL A 236 -4.19 -3.35 13.19
C VAL A 236 -2.67 -3.25 13.14
N SER A 237 -2.15 -2.18 12.54
CA SER A 237 -0.71 -1.93 12.44
C SER A 237 -0.08 -1.78 13.83
N TYR A 238 -0.72 -1.03 14.73
CA TYR A 238 -0.27 -0.86 16.11
C TYR A 238 -0.22 -2.20 16.86
N ALA A 239 -1.30 -2.97 16.77
CA ALA A 239 -1.38 -4.29 17.38
C ALA A 239 -0.26 -5.21 16.88
N SER A 240 -0.06 -5.31 15.56
CA SER A 240 0.91 -6.23 14.97
C SER A 240 2.36 -5.81 15.17
N SER A 241 2.66 -4.51 15.17
CA SER A 241 4.05 -4.02 15.16
C SER A 241 4.55 -3.60 16.53
N VAL A 242 3.67 -3.17 17.44
CA VAL A 242 4.06 -2.66 18.76
C VAL A 242 3.61 -3.63 19.87
N CYS A 243 2.33 -3.98 19.93
CA CYS A 243 1.81 -4.79 21.05
C CYS A 243 2.39 -6.21 21.06
N ILE A 244 2.54 -6.85 19.90
CA ILE A 244 3.18 -8.18 19.78
C ILE A 244 4.62 -8.14 20.28
N ALA A 245 5.40 -7.14 19.83
CA ALA A 245 6.81 -7.01 20.21
C ALA A 245 6.97 -6.85 21.73
N ARG A 246 6.03 -6.15 22.37
CA ARG A 246 5.99 -5.98 23.84
C ARG A 246 5.40 -7.13 24.62
N GLN A 247 4.82 -8.12 23.94
CA GLN A 247 3.99 -9.15 24.56
C GLN A 247 2.85 -8.57 25.41
N ASP A 248 2.30 -7.41 25.00
CA ASP A 248 1.16 -6.75 25.65
C ASP A 248 -0.16 -7.21 25.01
N TYR A 249 -0.67 -8.33 25.51
CA TYR A 249 -1.92 -8.92 24.99
C TYR A 249 -3.13 -8.02 25.22
N LYS A 250 -3.21 -7.33 26.35
CA LYS A 250 -4.33 -6.44 26.68
C LYS A 250 -4.43 -5.28 25.68
N ALA A 251 -3.31 -4.61 25.39
CA ALA A 251 -3.26 -3.54 24.39
C ALA A 251 -3.57 -4.08 22.99
N PHE A 252 -2.99 -5.24 22.62
CA PHE A 252 -3.27 -5.92 21.36
C PHE A 252 -4.76 -6.19 21.16
N LYS A 253 -5.40 -6.84 22.14
CA LYS A 253 -6.83 -7.18 22.10
C LYS A 253 -7.69 -5.92 21.99
N THR A 254 -7.40 -4.90 22.82
CA THR A 254 -8.12 -3.63 22.81
C THR A 254 -8.04 -2.94 21.44
N ALA A 255 -6.83 -2.88 20.85
CA ALA A 255 -6.63 -2.27 19.54
C ALA A 255 -7.41 -3.03 18.45
N LEU A 256 -7.33 -4.36 18.41
CA LEU A 256 -8.01 -5.15 17.40
C LEU A 256 -9.54 -5.15 17.57
N GLU A 257 -10.07 -5.19 18.79
CA GLU A 257 -11.50 -5.03 19.03
C GLU A 257 -11.99 -3.63 18.62
N THR A 258 -11.16 -2.60 18.81
CA THR A 258 -11.47 -1.24 18.32
C THR A 258 -11.49 -1.20 16.79
N ALA A 259 -10.54 -1.85 16.12
CA ALA A 259 -10.51 -1.99 14.65
C ALA A 259 -11.80 -2.65 14.12
N LEU A 260 -12.30 -3.67 14.83
CA LEU A 260 -13.54 -4.37 14.49
C LEU A 260 -14.81 -3.53 14.73
N ALA A 261 -14.73 -2.51 15.58
CA ALA A 261 -15.84 -1.62 15.90
C ALA A 261 -15.94 -0.41 14.95
N VAL A 262 -14.94 -0.16 14.10
CA VAL A 262 -14.99 0.90 13.08
C VAL A 262 -16.17 0.65 12.13
N ASP A 263 -17.04 1.65 11.98
CA ASP A 263 -18.16 1.61 11.05
C ASP A 263 -17.63 1.79 9.61
N VAL A 264 -17.77 0.73 8.80
CA VAL A 264 -17.29 0.71 7.41
C VAL A 264 -18.15 1.56 6.47
N ASP A 265 -19.36 1.93 6.89
CA ASP A 265 -20.30 2.73 6.10
C ASP A 265 -20.28 4.23 6.45
N ALA A 266 -19.62 4.61 7.56
CA ALA A 266 -19.48 6.01 7.98
C ALA A 266 -18.72 6.86 6.95
N ASP A 267 -17.77 6.25 6.23
CA ASP A 267 -17.09 6.86 5.08
C ASP A 267 -16.83 5.81 3.98
N PRO A 268 -17.67 5.80 2.93
CA PRO A 268 -17.54 4.85 1.83
C PRO A 268 -16.18 4.88 1.13
N SER A 269 -15.43 5.99 1.16
CA SER A 269 -14.13 6.06 0.48
C SER A 269 -13.06 5.14 1.08
N GLY A 270 -13.25 4.68 2.31
CA GLY A 270 -12.39 3.72 3.00
C GLY A 270 -13.00 2.34 3.23
N ARG A 271 -14.22 2.08 2.73
CA ARG A 271 -15.00 0.86 3.07
C ARG A 271 -14.21 -0.41 2.82
N LEU A 272 -13.71 -0.63 1.61
CA LEU A 272 -12.97 -1.83 1.25
C LEU A 272 -11.74 -2.04 2.16
N ALA A 273 -10.97 -0.97 2.38
CA ALA A 273 -9.77 -1.01 3.21
C ALA A 273 -10.12 -1.38 4.66
N ASN A 274 -11.21 -0.82 5.20
CA ASN A 274 -11.70 -1.17 6.53
C ASN A 274 -12.16 -2.62 6.62
N ILE A 275 -12.89 -3.14 5.63
CA ILE A 275 -13.31 -4.55 5.60
C ILE A 275 -12.09 -5.48 5.61
N ILE A 276 -11.09 -5.21 4.78
CA ILE A 276 -9.83 -5.99 4.74
C ILE A 276 -9.10 -5.91 6.08
N ALA A 277 -8.97 -4.72 6.67
CA ALA A 277 -8.34 -4.53 7.97
C ALA A 277 -9.08 -5.29 9.08
N GLN A 278 -10.42 -5.28 9.08
CA GLN A 278 -11.22 -6.05 10.03
C GLN A 278 -11.05 -7.57 9.85
N ARG A 279 -10.96 -8.07 8.60
CA ARG A 279 -10.62 -9.48 8.35
C ARG A 279 -9.27 -9.85 8.97
N ASN A 280 -8.26 -8.99 8.79
CA ASN A 280 -6.95 -9.16 9.41
C ASN A 280 -7.01 -9.10 10.95
N ALA A 281 -7.81 -8.20 11.53
CA ALA A 281 -7.99 -8.12 12.98
C ALA A 281 -8.60 -9.41 13.57
N ARG A 282 -9.65 -9.96 12.94
CA ARG A 282 -10.25 -11.25 13.38
C ARG A 282 -9.23 -12.38 13.35
N ARG A 283 -8.41 -12.43 12.30
CA ARG A 283 -7.37 -13.44 12.13
C ARG A 283 -6.27 -13.33 13.19
N LEU A 284 -5.79 -12.11 13.44
CA LEU A 284 -4.80 -11.85 14.49
C LEU A 284 -5.32 -12.20 15.89
N LEU A 285 -6.57 -11.88 16.21
CA LEU A 285 -7.20 -12.30 17.47
C LEU A 285 -7.28 -13.82 17.59
N ALA A 286 -7.65 -14.53 16.51
CA ALA A 286 -7.70 -16.00 16.51
C ALA A 286 -6.32 -16.65 16.69
N GLN A 287 -5.26 -16.00 16.20
CA GLN A 287 -3.86 -16.44 16.32
C GLN A 287 -3.21 -16.01 17.63
N ALA A 288 -3.87 -15.23 18.49
CA ALA A 288 -3.29 -14.73 19.73
C ALA A 288 -2.64 -15.82 20.62
N PRO A 289 -3.21 -17.03 20.77
CA PRO A 289 -2.58 -18.10 21.55
C PRO A 289 -1.21 -18.55 21.02
N ASP A 290 -0.95 -18.37 19.73
CA ASP A 290 0.33 -18.72 19.09
C ASP A 290 1.33 -17.54 19.11
N ILE A 291 0.84 -16.32 19.37
CA ILE A 291 1.61 -15.07 19.31
C ILE A 291 2.10 -14.63 20.71
N PHE A 292 1.29 -14.87 21.75
CA PHE A 292 1.55 -14.38 23.10
C PHE A 292 1.85 -15.51 24.09
N LEU A 293 2.79 -15.25 24.98
CA LEU A 293 3.13 -16.18 26.07
C LEU A 293 2.04 -16.25 27.15
N VAL A 294 1.30 -15.15 27.37
CA VAL A 294 0.23 -15.02 28.39
C VAL A 294 -0.91 -14.20 27.78
N LEU A 295 -2.16 -14.63 28.01
CA LEU A 295 -3.38 -14.02 27.47
C LEU A 295 -4.20 -13.27 28.54
N GLU A 296 -3.51 -12.56 29.45
CA GLU A 296 -4.12 -11.77 30.53
C GLU A 296 -4.19 -10.26 30.22
#